data_AF-A0A7W0WLS8-F1
#
_entry.id   AF-A0A7W0WLS8-F1
#
_cell.length_a   1.000
_cell.length_b   1.000
_cell.length_c   1.000
_cell.angle_alpha   90.00
_cell.angle_beta   90.00
_cell.angle_gamma   90.00
#
_symmetry.space_group_name_H-M   'P 1'
#
loop_
_entity.id
_entity.type
_entity.pdbx_description
1 polymer ?
#
loop_
_entity_poly.entity_id
_entity_poly.type
_entity_poly.pdbx_seq_one_letter_code
_entity_poly.pdbx_strand_id
1 'polypeptide(L)'
;MDLTRFDGHQRPEFKLEAVRRLEERRAQGVSLTQVGRELDVRPDMLRAWRRQVGARAGVAPAKVFPGQGRLPSEEAELRRLRHENARLQQENAFLKSAAAYFARESR
;
A
#
# COMPACT_ATOMS: atom_id res chain seq x y z
N MET A 1 -7.42 8.48 31.00
CA MET A 1 -6.76 7.38 30.28
C MET A 1 -6.98 7.61 28.80
N ASP A 2 -5.95 8.11 28.11
CA ASP A 2 -6.03 8.45 26.68
C ASP A 2 -6.11 7.19 25.81
N LEU A 3 -7.25 7.00 25.14
CA LEU A 3 -7.51 5.84 24.24
C LEU A 3 -7.13 6.11 22.78
N THR A 4 -6.28 7.10 22.50
CA THR A 4 -5.95 7.58 21.15
C THR A 4 -4.51 7.26 20.69
N ARG A 5 -3.84 6.26 21.27
CA ARG A 5 -2.48 5.94 20.81
C ARG A 5 -2.12 4.45 20.89
N PHE A 6 -2.65 3.66 19.97
CA PHE A 6 -1.88 2.56 19.41
C PHE A 6 -1.77 2.79 17.90
N ASP A 7 -0.76 3.60 17.61
CA ASP A 7 -0.33 4.05 16.30
C ASP A 7 -0.07 2.85 15.36
N GLY A 8 -0.27 3.03 14.06
CA GLY A 8 -0.29 2.01 13.01
C GLY A 8 1.03 1.25 12.75
N HIS A 9 1.95 1.25 13.71
CA HIS A 9 3.31 0.73 13.66
C HIS A 9 3.51 -0.52 14.54
N GLN A 10 2.69 -1.56 14.35
CA GLN A 10 3.05 -2.90 14.84
C GLN A 10 3.84 -3.64 13.76
N ARG A 11 4.80 -4.47 14.21
CA ARG A 11 5.65 -5.27 13.32
C ARG A 11 4.80 -6.22 12.46
N PRO A 12 5.15 -6.43 11.17
CA PRO A 12 4.39 -7.31 10.28
C PRO A 12 4.15 -8.73 10.84
N GLU A 13 5.13 -9.27 11.56
CA GLU A 13 5.07 -10.60 12.16
C GLU A 13 3.98 -10.68 13.23
N PHE A 14 3.85 -9.64 14.07
CA PHE A 14 2.79 -9.56 15.06
C PHE A 14 1.41 -9.51 14.40
N LYS A 15 1.26 -8.71 13.34
CA LYS A 15 -0.02 -8.60 12.62
C LYS A 15 -0.43 -9.92 11.96
N LEU A 16 0.52 -10.68 11.41
CA LEU A 16 0.25 -12.03 10.88
C LEU A 16 -0.19 -12.99 11.98
N GLU A 17 0.55 -13.05 13.09
CA GLU A 17 0.25 -13.94 14.20
C GLU A 17 -1.10 -13.59 14.83
N ALA A 18 -1.45 -12.30 14.94
CA ALA A 18 -2.75 -11.85 15.41
C ALA A 18 -3.90 -12.32 14.48
N VAL A 19 -3.71 -12.28 13.16
CA VAL A 19 -4.69 -12.80 12.20
C VAL A 19 -4.79 -14.32 12.28
N ARG A 20 -3.66 -15.03 12.43
CA ARG A 20 -3.66 -16.48 12.59
C ARG A 20 -4.44 -16.90 13.84
N ARG A 21 -4.15 -16.29 14.99
CA ARG A 21 -4.88 -16.54 16.25
C ARG A 21 -6.35 -16.20 16.12
N LEU A 22 -6.70 -15.14 15.39
CA LEU A 22 -8.10 -14.82 15.11
C LEU A 22 -8.82 -15.95 14.37
N GLU A 23 -8.21 -16.53 13.33
CA GLU A 23 -8.83 -17.63 12.59
C GLU A 23 -8.96 -18.90 13.45
N GLU A 24 -7.93 -19.25 14.23
CA GLU A 24 -7.96 -20.37 15.17
C GLU A 24 -9.08 -20.21 16.22
N ARG A 25 -9.19 -19.03 16.84
CA ARG A 25 -10.21 -18.72 17.86
C ARG A 25 -11.61 -18.66 17.25
N ARG A 26 -11.75 -18.16 16.02
CA ARG A 26 -13.03 -18.17 15.29
C ARG A 26 -13.53 -19.59 15.00
N ALA A 27 -12.64 -20.52 14.66
CA ALA A 27 -13.01 -21.93 14.49
C ALA A 27 -13.53 -22.56 15.79
N GLN A 28 -13.15 -22.02 16.94
CA GLN A 28 -13.66 -22.39 18.28
C GLN A 28 -14.93 -21.62 18.69
N GLY A 29 -15.50 -20.80 17.81
CA GLY A 29 -16.70 -20.00 18.08
C GLY A 29 -16.46 -18.68 18.83
N VAL A 30 -15.19 -18.28 19.05
CA VAL A 30 -14.87 -17.03 19.75
C VAL A 30 -15.09 -15.83 18.82
N SER A 31 -15.71 -14.78 19.36
CA SER A 31 -16.01 -13.57 18.60
C SER A 31 -14.75 -12.71 18.32
N LEU A 32 -14.76 -11.98 17.21
CA LEU A 32 -13.72 -11.01 16.85
C LEU A 32 -13.47 -9.98 17.97
N THR A 33 -14.53 -9.54 18.63
CA THR A 33 -14.47 -8.55 19.71
C THR A 33 -13.71 -9.11 20.92
N GLN A 34 -13.95 -10.38 21.25
CA GLN A 34 -13.28 -11.05 22.35
C GLN A 34 -11.80 -11.29 22.05
N VAL A 35 -11.47 -11.76 20.84
CA VAL A 35 -10.07 -11.88 20.39
C VAL A 35 -9.36 -10.53 20.41
N GLY A 36 -10.04 -9.44 20.00
CA GLY A 36 -9.50 -8.09 20.08
C GLY A 36 -9.14 -7.67 21.51
N ARG A 37 -10.00 -7.96 22.49
CA ARG A 37 -9.71 -7.70 23.90
C ARG A 37 -8.52 -8.50 24.42
N GLU A 38 -8.43 -9.77 24.06
CA GLU A 38 -7.33 -10.67 24.48
C GLU A 38 -5.97 -10.22 23.93
N LEU A 39 -5.95 -9.67 22.72
CA LEU A 39 -4.73 -9.21 22.07
C LEU A 39 -4.42 -7.73 22.34
N ASP A 40 -5.29 -7.02 23.08
CA ASP A 40 -5.28 -5.56 23.24
C ASP A 40 -5.24 -4.81 21.88
N VAL A 41 -6.03 -5.30 20.93
CA VAL A 41 -6.14 -4.76 19.57
C VAL A 41 -7.59 -4.44 19.26
N ARG A 42 -7.84 -3.24 18.72
CA ARG A 42 -9.18 -2.86 18.26
C ARG A 42 -9.72 -3.88 17.23
N PRO A 43 -10.97 -4.37 17.38
CA PRO A 43 -11.56 -5.35 16.45
C PRO A 43 -11.53 -4.91 14.97
N ASP A 44 -11.65 -3.61 14.70
CA ASP A 44 -11.58 -3.04 13.34
C ASP A 44 -10.20 -3.25 12.70
N MET A 45 -9.13 -3.16 13.49
CA MET A 45 -7.76 -3.41 13.01
C MET A 45 -7.55 -4.88 12.66
N LEU A 46 -8.01 -5.80 13.53
CA LEU A 46 -7.99 -7.24 13.23
C LEU A 46 -8.75 -7.56 11.94
N ARG A 47 -9.92 -6.95 11.74
CA ARG A 47 -10.71 -7.08 10.50
C ARG A 47 -9.95 -6.54 9.29
N ALA A 48 -9.25 -5.41 9.42
CA ALA A 48 -8.44 -4.83 8.35
C ALA A 48 -7.25 -5.72 7.99
N TRP A 49 -6.51 -6.23 8.99
CA TRP A 49 -5.37 -7.11 8.76
C TRP A 49 -5.78 -8.44 8.14
N ARG A 50 -6.88 -9.04 8.58
CA ARG A 50 -7.41 -10.26 7.94
C ARG A 50 -7.69 -10.04 6.46
N ARG A 51 -8.29 -8.91 6.08
CA ARG A 51 -8.52 -8.55 4.67
C ARG A 51 -7.21 -8.38 3.91
N GLN A 52 -6.20 -7.74 4.51
CA GLN A 52 -4.88 -7.56 3.90
C GLN A 52 -4.17 -8.89 3.65
N VAL A 53 -4.21 -9.81 4.62
CA VAL A 53 -3.66 -11.17 4.49
C VAL A 53 -4.36 -11.94 3.38
N GLY A 54 -5.70 -11.93 3.34
CA GLY A 54 -6.47 -12.63 2.32
C GLY A 54 -6.25 -12.08 0.90
N ALA A 55 -6.15 -10.75 0.74
CA ALA A 55 -5.94 -10.12 -0.56
C ALA A 55 -4.52 -10.28 -1.12
N ARG A 56 -3.54 -10.65 -0.29
CA ARG A 56 -2.12 -10.73 -0.64
C ARG A 56 -1.49 -12.05 -0.18
N ALA A 57 -2.25 -13.13 -0.24
CA ALA A 57 -1.77 -14.46 0.09
C ALA A 57 -0.55 -14.82 -0.78
N GLY A 58 0.52 -15.35 -0.15
CA GLY A 58 1.78 -15.69 -0.84
C GLY A 58 2.77 -14.53 -1.01
N VAL A 59 2.47 -13.33 -0.54
CA VAL A 59 3.39 -12.18 -0.57
C VAL A 59 4.09 -12.01 0.78
N ALA A 60 5.36 -11.57 0.77
CA ALA A 60 6.14 -11.32 1.99
C ALA A 60 5.40 -10.43 3.01
N PRO A 61 5.51 -10.70 4.33
CA PRO A 61 4.75 -10.00 5.40
C PRO A 61 4.84 -8.47 5.32
N ALA A 62 6.02 -7.94 4.99
CA ALA A 62 6.25 -6.51 4.86
C ALA A 62 5.44 -5.83 3.73
N LYS A 63 5.08 -6.59 2.69
CA LYS A 63 4.22 -6.14 1.58
C LYS A 63 2.72 -6.38 1.87
N VAL A 64 2.38 -7.26 2.81
CA VAL A 64 1.00 -7.47 3.29
C VAL A 64 0.55 -6.27 4.13
N PHE A 65 1.43 -5.73 4.98
CA PHE A 65 1.16 -4.59 5.86
C PHE A 65 2.00 -3.34 5.52
N PRO A 66 1.80 -2.68 4.37
CA PRO A 66 2.35 -1.35 4.18
C PRO A 66 1.65 -0.44 5.21
N GLY A 67 2.39 0.13 6.15
CA GLY A 67 1.81 1.00 7.19
C GLY A 67 0.94 2.12 6.62
N GLN A 68 0.15 2.76 7.49
CA GLN A 68 -0.60 3.98 7.14
C GLN A 68 0.42 5.10 6.84
N GLY A 69 0.81 5.27 5.57
CA GLY A 69 1.78 6.29 5.15
C GLY A 69 2.80 5.84 4.11
N ARG A 70 2.81 4.57 3.68
CA ARG A 70 3.75 4.11 2.65
C ARG A 70 3.26 4.45 1.24
N LEU A 71 3.80 5.55 0.71
CA LEU A 71 4.05 5.96 -0.69
C LEU A 71 2.96 5.68 -1.76
N PRO A 72 2.96 6.40 -2.90
CA PRO A 72 2.10 6.06 -4.02
C PRO A 72 2.23 4.56 -4.29
N SER A 73 1.11 3.83 -4.40
CA SER A 73 1.15 2.41 -4.77
C SER A 73 2.00 2.24 -6.02
N GLU A 74 2.60 1.06 -6.24
CA GLU A 74 3.35 0.80 -7.48
C GLU A 74 2.56 1.24 -8.73
N GLU A 75 1.24 1.10 -8.67
CA GLU A 75 0.28 1.56 -9.67
C GLU A 75 0.17 3.09 -9.78
N ALA A 76 0.22 3.82 -8.67
CA ALA A 76 0.21 5.28 -8.65
C ALA A 76 1.54 5.86 -9.14
N GLU A 77 2.68 5.27 -8.76
CA GLU A 77 3.99 5.64 -9.30
C GLU A 77 4.05 5.33 -10.81
N LEU A 78 3.50 4.18 -11.23
CA LEU A 78 3.40 3.83 -12.65
C LEU A 78 2.54 4.85 -13.43
N ARG A 79 1.41 5.30 -12.88
CA ARG A 79 0.59 6.35 -13.50
C ARG A 79 1.35 7.67 -13.61
N ARG A 80 2.06 8.08 -12.55
CA ARG A 80 2.88 9.29 -12.55
C ARG A 80 3.99 9.21 -13.62
N LEU A 81 4.74 8.12 -13.63
CA LEU A 81 5.82 7.89 -14.59
C LEU A 81 5.31 7.87 -16.04
N ARG A 82 4.14 7.27 -16.30
CA ARG A 82 3.52 7.30 -17.64
C ARG A 82 3.15 8.71 -18.07
N HIS A 83 2.60 9.51 -17.17
CA HIS A 83 2.25 10.89 -17.47
C HIS A 83 3.50 11.74 -17.74
N GLU A 84 4.54 11.57 -16.93
CA GLU A 84 5.80 12.29 -17.09
C GLU A 84 6.52 11.88 -18.38
N ASN A 85 6.51 10.60 -18.73
CA ASN A 85 7.07 10.10 -19.99
C ASN A 85 6.34 10.71 -21.20
N ALA A 86 5.00 10.75 -21.18
CA ALA A 86 4.20 11.36 -22.25
C ALA A 86 4.55 12.86 -22.43
N ARG A 87 4.69 13.60 -21.32
CA ARG A 87 5.11 15.01 -21.35
C ARG A 87 6.50 15.16 -21.98
N LEU A 88 7.47 14.37 -21.54
CA LEU A 88 8.83 14.41 -22.06
C LEU A 88 8.89 14.05 -23.55
N GLN A 89 8.10 13.08 -24.01
CA GLN A 89 8.00 12.75 -25.43
C GLN A 89 7.47 13.92 -26.25
N GLN A 90 6.45 14.63 -25.76
CA GLN A 90 5.89 15.81 -26.41
C GLN A 90 6.91 16.96 -26.48
N GLU A 91 7.60 17.25 -25.37
CA GLU A 91 8.66 18.26 -25.33
C GLU A 91 9.79 17.91 -26.30
N ASN A 92 10.21 16.64 -26.35
CA ASN A 92 11.26 16.18 -27.24
C ASN A 92 10.85 16.28 -28.72
N ALA A 93 9.60 15.95 -29.04
CA ALA A 93 9.06 16.08 -30.39
C ALA A 93 9.05 17.55 -30.84
N PHE A 94 8.58 18.46 -29.97
CA PHE A 94 8.58 19.90 -30.25
C PHE A 94 10.00 20.43 -30.50
N LEU A 95 10.97 20.08 -29.65
CA LEU A 95 12.37 20.50 -29.82
C LEU A 95 12.98 19.97 -31.11
N LYS A 96 12.68 18.72 -31.49
CA LYS A 96 13.12 18.15 -32.78
C LYS A 96 12.52 18.90 -33.96
N SER A 97 11.22 19.23 -33.90
CA SER A 97 10.56 20.02 -34.94
C SER A 97 11.17 21.42 -35.06
N ALA A 98 11.45 22.08 -33.93
CA ALA A 98 12.11 23.38 -33.91
C ALA A 98 13.53 23.30 -34.52
N ALA A 99 14.34 22.33 -34.09
CA ALA A 99 15.68 22.12 -34.64
C ALA A 99 15.66 21.86 -36.15
N ALA A 100 14.72 21.04 -36.63
CA ALA A 100 14.55 20.78 -38.06
C ALA A 100 14.14 22.04 -38.84
N TYR A 101 13.25 22.87 -38.27
CA TYR A 101 12.86 24.15 -38.86
C TYR A 101 14.08 25.09 -39.00
N PHE A 102 14.84 25.29 -37.92
CA PHE A 102 16.00 26.18 -37.95
C PHE A 102 17.10 25.68 -38.89
N ALA A 103 17.37 24.38 -38.95
CA ALA A 103 18.34 23.80 -39.89
C ALA A 103 17.94 23.96 -41.36
N ARG A 104 16.64 24.16 -41.66
CA ARG A 104 16.16 24.43 -43.01
C ARG A 104 16.32 25.91 -43.39
N GLU A 105 16.11 26.82 -42.44
CA GLU A 105 16.21 28.27 -42.64
C GLU A 105 17.66 28.77 -42.71
N SER A 106 18.61 28.03 -42.12
CA SER A 106 20.04 28.36 -42.15
C SER A 106 20.76 27.93 -43.43
N ARG A 107 20.03 27.67 -44.52
CA ARG A 107 20.57 27.14 -45.78
C ARG A 107 20.37 28.09 -46.95
#